data_AF-A0A7J8MER8-F1
#
_entry.id   AF-A0A7J8MER8-F1
#
_cell.length_a   1.000
_cell.length_b   1.000
_cell.length_c   1.000
_cell.angle_alpha   90.00
_cell.angle_beta   90.00
_cell.angle_gamma   90.00
#
_symmetry.space_group_name_H-M   'P 1'
#
loop_
_entity.id
_entity.type
_entity.pdbx_description
1 polymer ?
#
loop_
_entity_poly.entity_id
_entity_poly.type
_entity_poly.pdbx_seq_one_letter_code
_entity_poly.pdbx_strand_id
1 'polypeptide(L)'
;GIPTSVALPFGVFEKVLADKLNQRVVEKLQILKKKLGEGDFDALGEIRQTVLQLAAPPELVKELKTKMLSSGMPWPGDEGEQRWEQAWTAIKKVWASKWNERAYFSTRKAKLDHEYLCMAVLVQEIINADYAFVIHTTNPSSGDSSEIYAEVVKGLGETLVGAYPGRALSFICKKNNLSSPQVLGYPSKPIALFIRRSIIFRSDSNGEDLEGYAGAGLYDSAPMDEEEKVVVDYSCDPLLNDGKFQQSILSSIAGAGKAIEELYRSPQDIEGVIRDGKVYVVQTRPQM
;
A
#
# COMPACT_ATOMS: atom_id res chain seq x y z
N GLY A 1 -10.83 12.44 -3.30
CA GLY A 1 -9.83 13.02 -2.37
C GLY A 1 -8.57 12.19 -2.41
N ILE A 2 -7.50 12.66 -1.76
CA ILE A 2 -6.25 11.91 -1.57
C ILE A 2 -5.94 11.97 -0.07
N PRO A 3 -5.59 10.86 0.59
CA PRO A 3 -5.21 10.89 2.00
C PRO A 3 -3.97 11.74 2.22
N THR A 4 -3.91 12.46 3.34
CA THR A 4 -2.74 13.24 3.70
C THR A 4 -1.55 12.31 3.92
N SER A 5 -0.38 12.69 3.39
CA SER A 5 0.84 11.92 3.51
C SER A 5 2.09 12.78 3.64
N VAL A 6 3.14 12.18 4.19
CA VAL A 6 4.52 12.67 4.18
C VAL A 6 5.44 11.51 3.81
N ALA A 7 6.67 11.78 3.39
CA ALA A 7 7.60 10.74 2.99
C ALA A 7 8.93 10.82 3.74
N LEU A 8 9.49 9.66 4.06
CA LEU A 8 10.91 9.48 4.35
C LEU A 8 11.57 9.14 3.01
N PRO A 9 12.28 10.07 2.35
CA PRO A 9 12.83 9.85 1.02
C PRO A 9 13.99 8.84 1.02
N PHE A 10 14.44 8.46 -0.19
CA PHE A 10 15.64 7.66 -0.37
C PHE A 10 16.85 8.25 0.37
N GLY A 11 17.69 7.39 0.95
CA GLY A 11 18.85 7.79 1.74
C GLY A 11 18.56 7.96 3.24
N VAL A 12 17.30 8.03 3.68
CA VAL A 12 16.98 8.15 5.11
C VAL A 12 17.37 6.87 5.86
N PHE A 13 17.06 5.70 5.32
CA PHE A 13 17.45 4.42 5.93
C PHE A 13 18.98 4.31 6.09
N GLU A 14 19.73 4.69 5.05
CA GLU A 14 21.19 4.68 5.05
C GLU A 14 21.76 5.66 6.07
N LYS A 15 21.17 6.85 6.22
CA LYS A 15 21.54 7.81 7.27
C LYS A 15 21.25 7.28 8.67
N VAL A 16 20.12 6.60 8.88
CA VAL A 16 19.80 5.94 10.16
C VAL A 16 20.82 4.86 10.50
N LEU A 17 21.22 4.05 9.51
CA LEU A 17 22.28 3.06 9.69
C LEU A 17 23.61 3.73 10.06
N ALA A 18 23.98 4.84 9.41
CA ALA A 18 25.23 5.55 9.68
C ALA A 18 25.28 6.28 11.05
N ASP A 19 24.14 6.43 11.73
CA ASP A 19 24.08 7.08 13.04
C ASP A 19 24.83 6.28 14.12
N LYS A 20 25.53 6.99 15.02
CA LYS A 20 26.31 6.39 16.11
C LYS A 20 25.46 5.50 17.02
N LEU A 21 24.17 5.80 17.18
CA LEU A 21 23.22 5.00 17.96
C LEU A 21 23.07 3.58 17.42
N ASN A 22 23.30 3.37 16.11
CA ASN A 22 23.02 2.13 15.41
C ASN A 22 24.28 1.31 15.05
N GLN A 23 25.47 1.70 15.53
CA GLN A 23 26.74 1.03 15.21
C GLN A 23 26.70 -0.49 15.42
N ARG A 24 26.18 -0.95 16.57
CA ARG A 24 26.05 -2.39 16.88
C ARG A 24 25.15 -3.12 15.89
N VAL A 25 24.07 -2.47 15.45
CA VAL A 25 23.13 -3.03 14.48
C VAL A 25 23.83 -3.16 13.12
N VAL A 26 24.57 -2.14 12.70
CA VAL A 26 25.34 -2.16 11.44
C VAL A 26 26.41 -3.24 11.44
N GLU A 27 27.21 -3.36 12.51
CA GLU A 27 28.23 -4.40 12.63
C GLU A 27 27.63 -5.80 12.45
N LYS A 28 26.49 -6.07 13.10
CA LYS A 28 25.77 -7.33 12.96
C LYS A 28 25.22 -7.52 11.53
N LEU A 29 24.66 -6.47 10.92
CA LEU A 29 24.19 -6.53 9.53
C LEU A 29 25.32 -6.85 8.55
N GLN A 30 26.52 -6.31 8.74
CA GLN A 30 27.66 -6.60 7.86
C GLN A 30 28.07 -8.07 7.93
N ILE A 31 28.08 -8.66 9.13
CA ILE A 31 28.36 -10.10 9.30
C ILE A 31 27.30 -10.95 8.59
N LEU A 32 26.01 -10.62 8.78
CA LEU A 32 24.90 -11.36 8.18
C LEU A 32 24.86 -11.21 6.66
N LYS A 33 25.12 -10.00 6.13
CA LYS A 33 25.23 -9.76 4.69
C LYS A 33 26.38 -10.56 4.06
N LYS A 34 27.51 -10.69 4.76
CA LYS A 34 28.62 -11.54 4.30
C LYS A 34 28.20 -13.00 4.19
N LYS A 35 27.54 -13.55 5.22
CA LYS A 35 26.98 -14.92 5.17
C LYS A 35 26.01 -15.10 4.01
N LEU A 36 25.11 -14.12 3.82
CA LEU A 36 24.17 -14.12 2.70
C LEU A 36 24.88 -14.13 1.33
N GLY A 37 25.97 -13.37 1.19
CA GLY A 37 26.81 -13.38 -0.02
C GLY A 37 27.53 -14.71 -0.27
N GLU A 38 27.81 -15.47 0.79
CA GLU A 38 28.38 -16.82 0.74
C GLU A 38 27.33 -17.92 0.46
N GLY A 39 26.06 -17.55 0.32
CA GLY A 39 24.95 -18.45 -0.05
C GLY A 39 24.10 -18.94 1.12
N ASP A 40 24.32 -18.43 2.33
CA ASP A 40 23.48 -18.71 3.51
C ASP A 40 22.20 -17.85 3.46
N PHE A 41 21.13 -18.39 2.89
CA PHE A 41 19.85 -17.68 2.77
C PHE A 41 19.05 -17.61 4.07
N ASP A 42 19.37 -18.43 5.08
CA ASP A 42 18.73 -18.35 6.40
C ASP A 42 19.05 -17.01 7.08
N ALA A 43 20.18 -16.38 6.70
CA ALA A 43 20.57 -15.06 7.14
C ALA A 43 19.55 -13.95 6.78
N LEU A 44 18.67 -14.15 5.78
CA LEU A 44 17.63 -13.18 5.43
C LEU A 44 16.69 -12.88 6.61
N GLY A 45 16.26 -13.92 7.31
CA GLY A 45 15.41 -13.79 8.50
C GLY A 45 16.13 -13.03 9.62
N GLU A 46 17.40 -13.36 9.86
CA GLU A 46 18.22 -12.70 10.88
C GLU A 46 18.49 -11.22 10.55
N ILE A 47 18.69 -10.88 9.27
CA ILE A 47 18.87 -9.50 8.81
C ILE A 47 17.62 -8.70 9.14
N ARG A 48 16.44 -9.21 8.79
CA ARG A 48 15.16 -8.54 9.07
C ARG A 48 14.99 -8.26 10.56
N GLN A 49 15.25 -9.27 11.41
CA GLN A 49 15.19 -9.09 12.86
C GLN A 49 16.23 -8.10 13.40
N THR A 50 17.38 -8.01 12.74
CA THR A 50 18.43 -7.05 13.11
C THR A 50 18.03 -5.62 12.72
N VAL A 51 17.41 -5.40 11.55
CA VAL A 51 16.86 -4.09 11.16
C VAL A 51 15.80 -3.58 12.15
N LEU A 52 15.00 -4.47 12.73
CA LEU A 52 14.01 -4.10 13.75
C LEU A 52 14.63 -3.57 15.05
N GLN A 53 15.95 -3.70 15.25
CA GLN A 53 16.67 -3.20 16.43
C GLN A 53 17.16 -1.75 16.27
N LEU A 54 16.94 -1.12 15.10
CA LEU A 54 17.35 0.26 14.88
C LEU A 54 16.66 1.21 15.87
N ALA A 55 17.46 2.11 16.42
CA ALA A 55 17.01 3.27 17.17
C ALA A 55 16.75 4.44 16.21
N ALA A 56 15.70 5.22 16.48
CA ALA A 56 15.38 6.42 15.71
C ALA A 56 16.31 7.57 16.12
N PRO A 57 17.09 8.16 15.20
CA PRO A 57 17.88 9.34 15.51
C PRO A 57 16.99 10.52 15.94
N PRO A 58 17.32 11.25 17.03
CA PRO A 58 16.46 12.34 17.53
C PRO A 58 16.16 13.44 16.49
N GLU A 59 17.11 13.72 15.61
CA GLU A 59 16.94 14.69 14.52
C GLU A 59 15.87 14.24 13.51
N LEU A 60 15.88 12.95 13.14
CA LEU A 60 14.86 12.36 12.28
C LEU A 60 13.47 12.47 12.91
N VAL A 61 13.35 12.12 14.20
CA VAL A 61 12.08 12.19 14.94
C VAL A 61 11.54 13.62 14.94
N LYS A 62 12.41 14.61 15.20
CA LYS A 62 12.05 16.03 15.20
C LYS A 62 11.58 16.51 13.83
N GLU A 63 12.30 16.15 12.77
CA GLU A 63 11.96 16.56 11.40
C GLU A 63 10.65 15.92 10.94
N LEU A 64 10.49 14.61 11.17
CA LEU A 64 9.26 13.88 10.83
C LEU A 64 8.06 14.46 11.58
N LYS A 65 8.19 14.71 12.89
CA LYS A 65 7.14 15.37 13.69
C LYS A 65 6.75 16.72 13.10
N THR A 66 7.74 17.55 12.79
CA THR A 66 7.51 18.89 12.23
C THR A 66 6.76 18.80 10.91
N LYS A 67 7.18 17.89 10.01
CA LYS A 67 6.54 17.70 8.71
C LYS A 67 5.12 17.17 8.82
N MET A 68 4.88 16.13 9.62
CA MET A 68 3.55 15.58 9.85
C MET A 68 2.57 16.65 10.34
N LEU A 69 2.94 17.39 11.39
CA LEU A 69 2.10 18.45 11.94
C LEU A 69 1.85 19.58 10.94
N SER A 70 2.87 20.01 10.19
CA SER A 70 2.72 21.07 9.18
C SER A 70 1.83 20.66 8.00
N SER A 71 1.74 19.36 7.72
CA SER A 71 0.84 18.79 6.69
C SER A 71 -0.56 18.50 7.22
N GLY A 72 -0.84 18.76 8.50
CA GLY A 72 -2.12 18.45 9.14
C GLY A 72 -2.30 16.99 9.54
N MET A 73 -1.23 16.19 9.54
CA MET A 73 -1.25 14.81 10.04
C MET A 73 -1.04 14.76 11.55
N PRO A 74 -1.70 13.84 12.27
CA PRO A 74 -1.44 13.62 13.69
C PRO A 74 -0.03 13.06 13.90
N TRP A 75 0.64 13.50 14.97
CA TRP A 75 1.91 12.91 15.39
C TRP A 75 1.65 11.76 16.38
N PRO A 76 2.01 10.51 16.05
CA PRO A 76 1.77 9.34 16.92
C PRO A 76 2.27 9.51 18.35
N GLY A 77 3.42 10.16 18.54
CA GLY A 77 4.01 10.33 19.88
C GLY A 77 3.24 11.28 20.79
N ASP A 78 2.26 12.04 20.29
CA ASP A 78 1.38 12.86 21.15
C ASP A 78 0.35 11.98 21.89
N GLU A 79 0.10 10.74 21.42
CA GLU A 79 -0.71 9.73 22.12
C GLU A 79 0.12 8.89 23.14
N GLY A 80 1.44 9.07 23.18
CA GLY A 80 2.35 8.41 24.12
C GLY A 80 3.51 7.67 23.45
N GLU A 81 4.51 7.30 24.26
CA GLU A 81 5.74 6.65 23.80
C GLU A 81 5.47 5.32 23.08
N GLN A 82 4.55 4.51 23.61
CA GLN A 82 4.17 3.25 22.99
C GLN A 82 3.59 3.43 21.58
N ARG A 83 2.86 4.53 21.33
CA ARG A 83 2.27 4.81 20.02
C ARG A 83 3.33 5.23 19.01
N TRP A 84 4.32 6.01 19.45
CA TRP A 84 5.50 6.30 18.66
C TRP A 84 6.29 5.02 18.33
N GLU A 85 6.50 4.13 19.30
CA GLU A 85 7.21 2.86 19.05
C GLU A 85 6.50 1.96 18.04
N GLN A 86 5.16 1.98 17.99
CA GLN A 86 4.40 1.30 16.93
C GLN A 86 4.68 1.89 15.55
N ALA A 87 4.66 3.22 15.41
CA ALA A 87 5.00 3.90 14.16
C ALA A 87 6.44 3.61 13.72
N TRP A 88 7.38 3.69 14.65
CA TRP A 88 8.79 3.38 14.38
C TRP A 88 9.00 1.91 13.98
N THR A 89 8.29 1.00 14.64
CA THR A 89 8.29 -0.42 14.28
C THR A 89 7.76 -0.65 12.87
N ALA A 90 6.69 0.05 12.46
CA ALA A 90 6.16 -0.04 11.10
C ALA A 90 7.17 0.47 10.06
N ILE A 91 7.84 1.60 10.30
CA ILE A 91 8.92 2.10 9.44
C ILE A 91 10.03 1.05 9.29
N LYS A 92 10.49 0.46 10.41
CA LYS A 92 11.53 -0.58 10.38
C LYS A 92 11.07 -1.85 9.66
N LYS A 93 9.79 -2.22 9.74
CA LYS A 93 9.23 -3.36 8.98
C LYS A 93 9.29 -3.11 7.47
N VAL A 94 8.95 -1.89 7.03
CA VAL A 94 9.07 -1.50 5.62
C VAL A 94 10.53 -1.62 5.16
N TRP A 95 11.48 -1.04 5.89
CA TRP A 95 12.92 -1.18 5.54
C TRP A 95 13.41 -2.63 5.59
N ALA A 96 12.96 -3.41 6.58
CA ALA A 96 13.33 -4.82 6.71
C ALA A 96 12.80 -5.66 5.54
N SER A 97 11.65 -5.30 4.95
CA SER A 97 11.06 -6.02 3.81
C SER A 97 11.96 -6.06 2.58
N LYS A 98 12.97 -5.18 2.50
CA LYS A 98 14.08 -5.28 1.55
C LYS A 98 14.69 -6.70 1.54
N TRP A 99 14.78 -7.36 2.70
CA TRP A 99 15.32 -8.72 2.82
C TRP A 99 14.25 -9.80 2.96
N ASN A 100 13.01 -9.55 2.53
CA ASN A 100 12.07 -10.64 2.31
C ASN A 100 12.63 -11.58 1.24
N GLU A 101 12.41 -12.89 1.37
CA GLU A 101 12.88 -13.87 0.38
C GLU A 101 12.39 -13.53 -1.03
N ARG A 102 11.09 -13.20 -1.15
CA ARG A 102 10.51 -12.79 -2.44
C ARG A 102 11.22 -11.58 -3.04
N ALA A 103 11.53 -10.58 -2.21
CA ALA A 103 12.22 -9.37 -2.65
C ALA A 103 13.65 -9.68 -3.11
N TYR A 104 14.42 -10.35 -2.25
CA TYR A 104 15.81 -10.67 -2.49
C TYR A 104 16.03 -11.57 -3.71
N PHE A 105 15.22 -12.62 -3.89
CA PHE A 105 15.36 -13.50 -5.05
C PHE A 105 14.86 -12.85 -6.34
N SER A 106 13.82 -12.02 -6.26
CA SER A 106 13.31 -11.29 -7.44
C SER A 106 14.32 -10.26 -7.95
N THR A 107 14.96 -9.49 -7.05
CA THR A 107 15.98 -8.52 -7.43
C THR A 107 17.21 -9.20 -8.06
N ARG A 108 17.67 -10.33 -7.49
CA ARG A 108 18.76 -11.11 -8.10
C ARG A 108 18.41 -11.67 -9.48
N LYS A 109 17.18 -12.17 -9.67
CA LYS A 109 16.71 -12.62 -10.98
C LYS A 109 16.70 -11.48 -12.01
N ALA A 110 16.31 -10.29 -11.58
CA ALA A 110 16.36 -9.06 -12.37
C ALA A 110 17.79 -8.47 -12.53
N LYS A 111 18.82 -9.14 -11.96
CA LYS A 111 20.22 -8.68 -11.94
C LYS A 111 20.38 -7.29 -11.31
N LEU A 112 19.49 -6.93 -10.40
CA LEU A 112 19.61 -5.75 -9.57
C LEU A 112 20.57 -6.05 -8.43
N ASP A 113 21.49 -5.13 -8.20
CA ASP A 113 22.36 -5.20 -7.05
C ASP A 113 21.60 -4.71 -5.83
N HIS A 114 21.38 -5.66 -4.91
CA HIS A 114 20.65 -5.47 -3.67
C HIS A 114 21.24 -4.36 -2.79
N GLU A 115 22.55 -4.10 -2.90
CA GLU A 115 23.20 -3.06 -2.10
C GLU A 115 22.86 -1.64 -2.59
N TYR A 116 22.54 -1.45 -3.87
CA TYR A 116 22.12 -0.15 -4.43
C TYR A 116 20.61 0.11 -4.38
N LEU A 117 19.83 -0.86 -3.90
CA LEU A 117 18.40 -0.71 -3.70
C LEU A 117 18.13 0.21 -2.49
N CYS A 118 17.50 1.36 -2.73
CA CYS A 118 17.12 2.32 -1.71
C CYS A 118 15.62 2.20 -1.44
N MET A 119 15.23 2.26 -0.16
CA MET A 119 13.83 2.18 0.28
C MET A 119 13.39 3.52 0.86
N ALA A 120 12.38 4.13 0.26
CA ALA A 120 11.61 5.23 0.82
C ALA A 120 10.40 4.68 1.59
N VAL A 121 9.84 5.51 2.45
CA VAL A 121 8.63 5.16 3.22
C VAL A 121 7.63 6.29 3.10
N LEU A 122 6.48 6.02 2.47
CA LEU A 122 5.35 6.93 2.46
C LEU A 122 4.53 6.72 3.75
N VAL A 123 4.45 7.73 4.59
CA VAL A 123 3.59 7.79 5.77
C VAL A 123 2.26 8.38 5.34
N GLN A 124 1.19 7.58 5.37
CA GLN A 124 -0.11 7.98 4.83
C GLN A 124 -1.21 7.72 5.85
N GLU A 125 -2.15 8.66 6.02
CA GLU A 125 -3.34 8.39 6.83
C GLU A 125 -4.19 7.28 6.19
N ILE A 126 -4.62 6.30 7.00
CA ILE A 126 -5.60 5.31 6.55
C ILE A 126 -7.00 5.92 6.65
N ILE A 127 -7.72 5.90 5.54
CA ILE A 127 -9.15 6.20 5.53
C ILE A 127 -9.88 4.95 6.02
N ASN A 128 -10.70 5.08 7.07
CA ASN A 128 -11.57 4.01 7.55
C ASN A 128 -12.66 3.75 6.50
N ALA A 129 -12.37 2.87 5.56
CA ALA A 129 -13.14 2.64 4.35
C ALA A 129 -14.42 1.85 4.60
N ASP A 130 -15.52 2.29 3.99
CA ASP A 130 -16.75 1.49 3.89
C ASP A 130 -16.58 0.42 2.80
N TYR A 131 -15.93 0.81 1.69
CA TYR A 131 -15.55 -0.06 0.59
C TYR A 131 -14.16 0.30 0.07
N ALA A 132 -13.46 -0.68 -0.51
CA ALA A 132 -12.23 -0.48 -1.26
C ALA A 132 -12.43 -0.96 -2.70
N PHE A 133 -11.68 -0.37 -3.63
CA PHE A 133 -11.78 -0.72 -5.04
C PHE A 133 -10.42 -0.71 -5.74
N VAL A 134 -10.35 -1.48 -6.81
CA VAL A 134 -9.27 -1.44 -7.82
C VAL A 134 -9.90 -1.17 -9.17
N ILE A 135 -9.26 -0.32 -9.97
CA ILE A 135 -9.67 0.06 -11.32
C ILE A 135 -8.55 -0.29 -12.29
N HIS A 136 -8.92 -0.93 -13.39
CA HIS A 136 -8.14 -0.98 -14.62
C HIS A 136 -8.82 -0.11 -15.67
N THR A 137 -8.12 0.92 -16.16
CA THR A 137 -8.73 1.85 -17.13
C THR A 137 -8.73 1.31 -18.55
N THR A 138 -8.02 0.21 -18.83
CA THR A 138 -8.28 -0.66 -19.98
C THR A 138 -8.80 -1.99 -19.45
N ASN A 139 -9.88 -2.52 -20.03
CA ASN A 139 -10.44 -3.79 -19.55
C ASN A 139 -9.38 -4.91 -19.66
N PRO A 140 -8.96 -5.53 -18.53
CA PRO A 140 -7.86 -6.49 -18.51
C PRO A 140 -8.24 -7.84 -19.12
N SER A 141 -9.55 -8.13 -19.25
CA SER A 141 -10.04 -9.38 -19.83
C SER A 141 -10.25 -9.29 -21.34
N SER A 142 -10.78 -8.17 -21.83
CA SER A 142 -11.08 -7.99 -23.27
C SER A 142 -10.03 -7.18 -24.03
N GLY A 143 -9.20 -6.40 -23.33
CA GLY A 143 -8.29 -5.42 -23.93
C GLY A 143 -9.00 -4.16 -24.45
N ASP A 144 -10.31 -4.01 -24.22
CA ASP A 144 -11.07 -2.84 -24.68
C ASP A 144 -10.69 -1.58 -23.88
N SER A 145 -9.93 -0.68 -24.51
CA SER A 145 -9.52 0.60 -23.93
C SER A 145 -10.65 1.63 -23.86
N SER A 146 -11.84 1.34 -24.35
CA SER A 146 -13.04 2.16 -24.13
C SER A 146 -13.76 1.83 -22.82
N GLU A 147 -13.34 0.77 -22.13
CA GLU A 147 -13.96 0.25 -20.91
C GLU A 147 -13.04 0.42 -19.70
N ILE A 148 -13.65 0.90 -18.62
CA ILE A 148 -13.09 0.80 -17.27
C ILE A 148 -13.63 -0.48 -16.66
N TYR A 149 -12.74 -1.34 -16.17
CA TYR A 149 -13.08 -2.48 -15.33
C TYR A 149 -12.73 -2.15 -13.88
N ALA A 150 -13.60 -2.49 -12.94
CA ALA A 150 -13.29 -2.27 -11.53
C ALA A 150 -13.90 -3.35 -10.63
N GLU A 151 -13.20 -3.60 -9.53
CA GLU A 151 -13.59 -4.51 -8.47
C GLU A 151 -13.79 -3.74 -7.17
N VAL A 152 -14.81 -4.12 -6.40
CA VAL A 152 -15.19 -3.45 -5.16
C VAL A 152 -15.41 -4.48 -4.06
N VAL A 153 -14.80 -4.25 -2.90
CA VAL A 153 -14.95 -5.06 -1.68
C VAL A 153 -15.40 -4.17 -0.52
N LYS A 154 -16.02 -4.79 0.49
CA LYS A 154 -16.36 -4.12 1.74
C LYS A 154 -15.11 -3.97 2.61
N GLY A 155 -14.98 -2.85 3.31
CA GLY A 155 -13.83 -2.55 4.16
C GLY A 155 -12.58 -2.18 3.37
N LEU A 156 -11.41 -2.59 3.87
CA LEU A 156 -10.09 -2.24 3.34
C LEU A 156 -9.70 -3.03 2.08
N GLY A 157 -8.75 -2.49 1.31
CA GLY A 157 -8.23 -3.08 0.07
C GLY A 157 -7.55 -4.43 0.27
N GLU A 158 -7.02 -4.68 1.47
CA GLU A 158 -6.45 -5.97 1.89
C GLU A 158 -7.50 -7.10 1.85
N THR A 159 -8.81 -6.78 1.87
CA THR A 159 -9.90 -7.75 1.65
C THR A 159 -9.90 -8.27 0.20
N LEU A 160 -9.52 -7.42 -0.76
CA LEU A 160 -9.43 -7.75 -2.18
C LEU A 160 -8.20 -8.60 -2.45
N VAL A 161 -7.03 -8.14 -1.98
CA VAL A 161 -5.71 -8.76 -2.23
C VAL A 161 -5.50 -10.02 -1.39
N GLY A 162 -6.09 -10.09 -0.19
CA GLY A 162 -5.96 -11.23 0.70
C GLY A 162 -6.59 -12.50 0.14
N ALA A 163 -6.03 -13.65 0.53
CA ALA A 163 -6.49 -14.98 0.15
C ALA A 163 -7.81 -15.41 0.85
N TYR A 164 -8.80 -14.51 0.86
CA TYR A 164 -10.14 -14.79 1.37
C TYR A 164 -11.03 -15.37 0.27
N PRO A 165 -11.75 -16.49 0.54
CA PRO A 165 -12.63 -17.12 -0.44
C PRO A 165 -13.78 -16.18 -0.85
N GLY A 166 -14.37 -16.44 -2.01
CA GLY A 166 -15.41 -15.60 -2.59
C GLY A 166 -14.86 -14.54 -3.54
N ARG A 167 -15.77 -13.81 -4.17
CA ARG A 167 -15.45 -12.80 -5.20
C ARG A 167 -15.81 -11.38 -4.74
N ALA A 168 -15.11 -10.40 -5.28
CA ALA A 168 -15.48 -8.99 -5.18
C ALA A 168 -16.71 -8.69 -6.06
N LEU A 169 -17.36 -7.54 -5.84
CA LEU A 169 -18.29 -7.01 -6.83
C LEU A 169 -17.44 -6.55 -8.02
N SER A 170 -17.76 -6.97 -9.24
CA SER A 170 -17.08 -6.50 -10.44
C SER A 170 -18.05 -5.83 -11.38
N PHE A 171 -17.58 -4.77 -12.06
CA PHE A 171 -18.37 -4.05 -13.05
C PHE A 171 -17.49 -3.49 -14.16
N ILE A 172 -18.13 -3.20 -15.29
CA ILE A 172 -17.53 -2.42 -16.37
C ILE A 172 -18.29 -1.11 -16.56
N CYS A 173 -17.60 -0.09 -17.06
CA CYS A 173 -18.23 1.17 -17.43
C CYS A 173 -17.56 1.75 -18.68
N LYS A 174 -18.36 2.15 -19.66
CA LYS A 174 -17.84 2.80 -20.88
C LYS A 174 -17.40 4.22 -20.56
N LYS A 175 -16.19 4.62 -21.00
CA LYS A 175 -15.61 5.95 -20.74
C LYS A 175 -16.42 7.12 -21.32
N ASN A 176 -17.25 6.84 -22.33
CA ASN A 176 -18.17 7.81 -22.93
C ASN A 176 -19.54 7.88 -22.22
N ASN A 177 -19.84 6.97 -21.29
CA ASN A 177 -21.12 6.91 -20.58
C ASN A 177 -20.94 6.44 -19.12
N LEU A 178 -20.30 7.29 -18.32
CA LEU A 178 -19.97 6.98 -16.92
C LEU A 178 -21.19 6.80 -16.00
N SER A 179 -22.37 7.25 -16.42
CA SER A 179 -23.61 7.14 -15.64
C SER A 179 -24.29 5.77 -15.77
N SER A 180 -23.76 4.86 -16.59
CA SER A 180 -24.35 3.54 -16.84
C SER A 180 -23.36 2.39 -16.59
N PRO A 181 -22.87 2.20 -15.35
CA PRO A 181 -22.04 1.05 -15.01
C PRO A 181 -22.85 -0.25 -15.12
N GLN A 182 -22.22 -1.30 -15.64
CA GLN A 182 -22.80 -2.63 -15.78
C GLN A 182 -22.12 -3.59 -14.80
N VAL A 183 -22.87 -4.05 -13.80
CA VAL A 183 -22.41 -5.08 -12.85
C VAL A 183 -22.24 -6.41 -13.60
N LEU A 184 -21.07 -7.02 -13.43
CA LEU A 184 -20.71 -8.32 -14.01
C LEU A 184 -20.84 -9.44 -12.98
N GLY A 185 -20.50 -9.16 -11.71
CA GLY A 185 -20.55 -10.12 -10.63
C GLY A 185 -20.85 -9.46 -9.30
N TYR A 186 -21.68 -10.12 -8.48
CA TYR A 186 -21.98 -9.68 -7.12
C TYR A 186 -20.96 -10.26 -6.12
N PRO A 187 -20.70 -9.54 -5.02
CA PRO A 187 -19.70 -9.93 -4.05
C PRO A 187 -20.17 -11.12 -3.21
N SER A 188 -19.23 -11.92 -2.71
CA SER A 188 -19.51 -13.09 -1.86
C SER A 188 -18.39 -13.40 -0.87
N LYS A 189 -17.45 -12.45 -0.65
CA LYS A 189 -16.40 -12.63 0.36
C LYS A 189 -17.03 -12.61 1.75
N PRO A 190 -16.86 -13.67 2.57
CA PRO A 190 -17.53 -13.76 3.86
C PRO A 190 -16.86 -12.89 4.93
N ILE A 191 -15.64 -12.42 4.68
CA ILE A 191 -14.83 -11.64 5.62
C ILE A 191 -14.43 -10.33 4.94
N ALA A 192 -14.57 -9.23 5.67
CA ALA A 192 -14.00 -7.92 5.36
C ALA A 192 -13.05 -7.49 6.47
N LEU A 193 -12.04 -6.71 6.10
CA LEU A 193 -11.09 -6.11 7.02
C LEU A 193 -11.45 -4.66 7.27
N PHE A 194 -11.42 -4.24 8.53
CA PHE A 194 -11.61 -2.86 8.95
C PHE A 194 -10.47 -2.45 9.87
N ILE A 195 -10.18 -1.16 9.92
CA ILE A 195 -9.19 -0.62 10.84
C ILE A 195 -9.70 0.69 11.41
N ARG A 196 -9.38 0.93 12.68
CA ARG A 196 -9.60 2.23 13.29
C ARG A 196 -8.81 3.32 12.56
N ARG A 197 -9.10 4.58 12.85
CA ARG A 197 -8.28 5.69 12.33
C ARG A 197 -6.82 5.43 12.68
N SER A 198 -5.99 5.31 11.65
CA SER A 198 -4.62 4.83 11.77
C SER A 198 -3.74 5.43 10.66
N ILE A 199 -2.48 5.04 10.63
CA ILE A 199 -1.48 5.44 9.65
C ILE A 199 -0.87 4.17 9.05
N ILE A 200 -0.68 4.16 7.73
CA ILE A 200 0.04 3.12 7.00
C ILE A 200 1.38 3.66 6.51
N PHE A 201 2.39 2.81 6.60
CA PHE A 201 3.73 3.06 6.07
C PHE A 201 3.89 2.20 4.82
N ARG A 202 3.89 2.84 3.64
CA ARG A 202 4.01 2.15 2.36
C ARG A 202 5.46 2.16 1.88
N SER A 203 5.91 1.02 1.37
CA SER A 203 7.20 0.89 0.68
C SER A 203 7.17 1.64 -0.65
N ASP A 204 8.30 2.25 -0.99
CA ASP A 204 8.62 2.69 -2.33
C ASP A 204 10.13 2.46 -2.53
N SER A 205 10.54 1.94 -3.69
CA SER A 205 11.95 1.66 -3.96
C SER A 205 12.35 1.97 -5.39
N ASN A 206 13.61 2.35 -5.55
CA ASN A 206 14.22 2.58 -6.86
C ASN A 206 14.38 1.31 -7.72
N GLY A 207 13.86 0.16 -7.27
CA GLY A 207 13.87 -1.11 -7.97
C GLY A 207 12.49 -1.70 -8.25
N GLU A 208 11.38 -0.99 -7.97
CA GLU A 208 10.02 -1.52 -8.20
C GLU A 208 9.51 -1.32 -9.64
N ASP A 209 9.75 -0.16 -10.23
CA ASP A 209 9.18 0.22 -11.54
C ASP A 209 10.29 0.37 -12.59
N LEU A 210 10.90 -0.75 -12.97
CA LEU A 210 11.94 -0.79 -14.00
C LEU A 210 11.38 -1.31 -15.33
N GLU A 211 11.99 -0.91 -16.44
CA GLU A 211 11.56 -1.37 -17.76
C GLU A 211 11.65 -2.90 -17.86
N GLY A 212 10.49 -3.55 -18.10
CA GLY A 212 10.40 -5.00 -18.16
C GLY A 212 10.42 -5.73 -16.81
N TYR A 213 10.35 -5.01 -15.68
CA TYR A 213 10.29 -5.58 -14.33
C TYR A 213 9.26 -4.85 -13.47
N ALA A 214 8.17 -5.54 -13.15
CA ALA A 214 7.15 -5.07 -12.22
C ALA A 214 7.39 -5.65 -10.83
N GLY A 215 7.94 -4.84 -9.93
CA GLY A 215 8.14 -5.13 -8.51
C GLY A 215 6.89 -4.93 -7.64
N ALA A 216 5.71 -4.90 -8.26
CA ALA A 216 4.42 -4.73 -7.58
C ALA A 216 4.26 -5.69 -6.38
N GLY A 217 4.06 -5.13 -5.18
CA GLY A 217 3.85 -5.92 -3.95
C GLY A 217 5.09 -6.69 -3.47
N LEU A 218 6.27 -6.37 -4.02
CA LEU A 218 7.50 -7.07 -3.67
C LEU A 218 7.92 -6.79 -2.23
N TYR A 219 7.78 -5.55 -1.80
CA TYR A 219 8.08 -5.07 -0.45
C TYR A 219 6.81 -4.94 0.38
N ASP A 220 6.94 -4.87 1.70
CA ASP A 220 5.80 -4.82 2.60
C ASP A 220 5.41 -3.38 2.90
N SER A 221 4.10 -3.12 2.94
CA SER A 221 3.52 -1.98 3.65
C SER A 221 3.11 -2.42 5.05
N ALA A 222 3.21 -1.53 6.03
CA ALA A 222 2.91 -1.84 7.43
C ALA A 222 1.96 -0.80 8.03
N PRO A 223 0.71 -1.17 8.39
CA PRO A 223 -0.14 -0.31 9.20
C PRO A 223 0.36 -0.24 10.66
N MET A 224 0.02 0.84 11.37
CA MET A 224 0.30 0.94 12.80
C MET A 224 -0.57 0.02 13.64
N ASP A 225 -1.83 -0.14 13.24
CA ASP A 225 -2.84 -0.90 13.95
C ASP A 225 -3.16 -2.18 13.20
N GLU A 226 -3.58 -3.19 13.93
CA GLU A 226 -4.04 -4.46 13.33
C GLU A 226 -5.44 -4.29 12.75
N GLU A 227 -5.71 -5.00 11.67
CA GLU A 227 -7.03 -5.03 11.05
C GLU A 227 -7.96 -5.95 11.83
N GLU A 228 -9.20 -5.49 12.02
CA GLU A 228 -10.29 -6.29 12.55
C GLU A 228 -10.96 -7.07 11.41
N LYS A 229 -11.14 -8.38 11.62
CA LYS A 229 -11.88 -9.26 10.73
C LYS A 229 -13.36 -9.25 11.09
N VAL A 230 -14.19 -8.86 10.13
CA VAL A 230 -15.65 -8.79 10.31
C VAL A 230 -16.32 -9.74 9.33
N VAL A 231 -17.26 -10.55 9.84
CA VAL A 231 -18.13 -11.37 8.99
C VAL A 231 -19.13 -10.48 8.28
N VAL A 232 -19.17 -10.57 6.96
CA VAL A 232 -19.98 -9.68 6.12
C VAL A 232 -21.38 -10.23 5.96
N ASP A 233 -22.37 -9.42 6.34
CA ASP A 233 -23.75 -9.59 5.92
C ASP A 233 -24.06 -8.67 4.73
N TYR A 234 -24.27 -9.28 3.57
CA TYR A 234 -24.58 -8.57 2.33
C TYR A 234 -26.07 -8.23 2.19
N SER A 235 -26.96 -8.82 2.98
CA SER A 235 -28.41 -8.58 2.88
C SER A 235 -28.80 -7.13 3.23
N CYS A 236 -28.04 -6.52 4.14
CA CYS A 236 -28.20 -5.13 4.56
C CYS A 236 -27.24 -4.16 3.85
N ASP A 237 -26.46 -4.61 2.85
CA ASP A 237 -25.44 -3.77 2.22
C ASP A 237 -26.05 -2.82 1.16
N PRO A 238 -25.92 -1.48 1.33
CA PRO A 238 -26.43 -0.49 0.38
C PRO A 238 -25.96 -0.69 -1.06
N LEU A 239 -24.74 -1.22 -1.25
CA LEU A 239 -24.19 -1.48 -2.57
C LEU A 239 -24.97 -2.58 -3.32
N LEU A 240 -25.75 -3.41 -2.61
CA LEU A 240 -26.56 -4.49 -3.20
C LEU A 240 -28.06 -4.19 -3.16
N ASN A 241 -28.55 -3.51 -2.13
CA ASN A 241 -29.99 -3.31 -1.91
C ASN A 241 -30.52 -1.91 -2.32
N ASP A 242 -29.64 -0.94 -2.59
CA ASP A 242 -30.02 0.39 -3.07
C ASP A 242 -29.40 0.64 -4.46
N GLY A 243 -30.23 0.51 -5.51
CA GLY A 243 -29.80 0.70 -6.89
C GLY A 243 -29.32 2.12 -7.20
N LYS A 244 -29.84 3.16 -6.50
CA LYS A 244 -29.38 4.54 -6.69
C LYS A 244 -28.01 4.74 -6.06
N PHE A 245 -27.82 4.21 -4.85
CA PHE A 245 -26.51 4.23 -4.20
C PHE A 245 -25.48 3.46 -5.00
N GLN A 246 -25.82 2.24 -5.45
CA GLN A 246 -24.95 1.43 -6.30
C GLN A 246 -24.53 2.19 -7.56
N GLN A 247 -25.49 2.71 -8.33
CA GLN A 247 -25.19 3.47 -9.54
C GLN A 247 -24.28 4.67 -9.23
N SER A 248 -24.60 5.44 -8.19
CA SER A 248 -23.80 6.60 -7.78
C SER A 248 -22.35 6.24 -7.43
N ILE A 249 -22.14 5.18 -6.64
CA ILE A 249 -20.80 4.73 -6.24
C ILE A 249 -20.02 4.21 -7.44
N LEU A 250 -20.59 3.31 -8.23
CA LEU A 250 -19.91 2.72 -9.38
C LEU A 250 -19.56 3.76 -10.44
N SER A 251 -20.46 4.73 -10.71
CA SER A 251 -20.18 5.87 -11.57
C SER A 251 -19.07 6.77 -11.03
N SER A 252 -19.02 6.98 -9.71
CA SER A 252 -17.96 7.80 -9.09
C SER A 252 -16.59 7.13 -9.19
N ILE A 253 -16.53 5.81 -9.01
CA ILE A 253 -15.32 5.00 -9.19
C ILE A 253 -14.85 5.09 -10.65
N ALA A 254 -15.74 4.85 -11.62
CA ALA A 254 -15.40 4.97 -13.04
C ALA A 254 -14.97 6.40 -13.43
N GLY A 255 -15.61 7.42 -12.87
CA GLY A 255 -15.22 8.82 -13.07
C GLY A 255 -13.82 9.13 -12.58
N ALA A 256 -13.42 8.60 -11.41
CA ALA A 256 -12.06 8.72 -10.90
C ALA A 256 -11.05 8.04 -11.85
N GLY A 257 -11.36 6.82 -12.32
CA GLY A 257 -10.52 6.09 -13.27
C GLY A 257 -10.27 6.86 -14.56
N LYS A 258 -11.34 7.38 -15.18
CA LYS A 258 -11.22 8.20 -16.40
C LYS A 258 -10.39 9.46 -16.18
N ALA A 259 -10.66 10.20 -15.10
CA ALA A 259 -9.95 11.45 -14.81
C ALA A 259 -8.45 11.23 -14.59
N ILE A 260 -8.07 10.13 -13.93
CA ILE A 260 -6.66 9.79 -13.69
C ILE A 260 -5.99 9.34 -15.00
N GLU A 261 -6.63 8.49 -15.80
CA GLU A 261 -6.07 8.12 -17.11
C GLU A 261 -5.87 9.34 -18.02
N GLU A 262 -6.81 10.28 -18.06
CA GLU A 262 -6.68 11.52 -18.84
C GLU A 262 -5.49 12.38 -18.37
N LEU A 263 -5.21 12.39 -17.06
CA LEU A 263 -4.07 13.09 -16.48
C LEU A 263 -2.73 12.45 -16.88
N TYR A 264 -2.62 11.13 -16.79
CA TYR A 264 -1.40 10.38 -17.09
C TYR A 264 -1.21 10.07 -18.58
N ARG A 265 -2.27 10.17 -19.38
CA ARG A 265 -2.30 9.88 -20.83
C ARG A 265 -1.89 8.46 -21.19
N SER A 266 -2.09 7.53 -20.27
CA SER A 266 -1.80 6.11 -20.44
C SER A 266 -2.73 5.29 -19.53
N PRO A 267 -3.05 4.03 -19.88
CA PRO A 267 -3.84 3.15 -19.04
C PRO A 267 -3.28 3.05 -17.61
N GLN A 268 -4.15 3.03 -16.62
CA GLN A 268 -3.79 3.04 -15.20
C GLN A 268 -4.44 1.87 -14.44
N ASP A 269 -3.69 1.39 -13.46
CA ASP A 269 -4.11 0.50 -12.38
C ASP A 269 -4.20 1.34 -11.10
N ILE A 270 -5.41 1.53 -10.58
CA ILE A 270 -5.72 2.52 -9.55
C ILE A 270 -6.36 1.82 -8.36
N GLU A 271 -5.82 2.07 -7.18
CA GLU A 271 -6.41 1.64 -5.92
C GLU A 271 -7.07 2.82 -5.21
N GLY A 272 -8.22 2.58 -4.60
CA GLY A 272 -8.90 3.59 -3.81
C GLY A 272 -9.92 3.02 -2.85
N VAL A 273 -10.55 3.92 -2.12
CA VAL A 273 -11.54 3.62 -1.09
C VAL A 273 -12.72 4.55 -1.16
N ILE A 274 -13.86 4.08 -0.68
CA ILE A 274 -15.09 4.84 -0.47
C ILE A 274 -15.25 5.04 1.02
N ARG A 275 -15.48 6.30 1.41
CA ARG A 275 -15.92 6.65 2.75
C ARG A 275 -17.02 7.69 2.69
N ASP A 276 -18.16 7.41 3.31
CA ASP A 276 -19.32 8.30 3.39
C ASP A 276 -19.77 8.75 1.99
N GLY A 277 -19.77 7.80 1.04
CA GLY A 277 -20.12 8.02 -0.37
C GLY A 277 -19.09 8.76 -1.21
N LYS A 278 -17.91 9.09 -0.65
CA LYS A 278 -16.86 9.83 -1.36
C LYS A 278 -15.69 8.93 -1.74
N VAL A 279 -15.18 9.16 -2.94
CA VAL A 279 -14.01 8.46 -3.49
C VAL A 279 -12.71 9.08 -2.97
N TYR A 280 -11.80 8.25 -2.47
CA TYR A 280 -10.43 8.59 -2.15
C TYR A 280 -9.48 7.68 -2.92
N VAL A 281 -8.52 8.27 -3.61
CA VAL A 281 -7.52 7.52 -4.38
C VAL A 281 -6.30 7.37 -3.49
N VAL A 282 -5.82 6.13 -3.31
CA VAL A 282 -4.70 5.82 -2.42
C VAL A 282 -3.42 5.52 -3.18
N GLN A 283 -3.54 4.97 -4.40
CA GLN A 283 -2.41 4.63 -5.26
C GLN A 283 -2.86 4.63 -6.74
N THR A 284 -1.95 4.96 -7.64
CA THR A 284 -2.11 4.77 -9.09
C THR A 284 -0.76 4.41 -9.69
N ARG A 285 -0.77 3.58 -10.72
CA ARG A 285 0.41 3.24 -11.53
C ARG A 285 0.01 2.93 -12.97
N PRO A 286 0.95 2.97 -13.93
CA PRO A 286 0.69 2.48 -15.27
C PRO A 286 0.15 1.05 -15.25
N GLN A 287 -0.92 0.80 -16.00
CA GLN A 287 -1.41 -0.55 -16.25
C GLN A 287 -0.47 -1.21 -17.27
N MET A 288 0.08 -2.37 -16.90
CA MET A 288 0.98 -3.19 -17.72
C MET A 288 0.21 -4.20 -18.57
#